data_AF-A0A4Q2KRL4-F1
#
_entry.id   AF-A0A4Q2KRL4-F1
#
_cell.length_a   1.000
_cell.length_b   1.000
_cell.length_c   1.000
_cell.angle_alpha   90.00
_cell.angle_beta   90.00
_cell.angle_gamma   90.00
#
_symmetry.space_group_name_H-M   'P 1'
#
loop_
_entity.id
_entity.type
_entity.pdbx_description
1 polymer ?
#
loop_
_entity_poly.entity_id
_entity_poly.type
_entity_poly.pdbx_seq_one_letter_code
_entity_poly.pdbx_strand_id
1 'polypeptide(L)'
;MTTFVQHVPDSRWISVVFLQGEEADAILEMIDRAGLRAAIEYLQRWDFGDETTEAALENGYVYDAIPAGSTDRTIHDDGGRYALTYSAQFGYVSLLRSYEPDLEPTLAVALERPATAGERAMAEHPDQWFSAHDLRADLATHSVTR
;
A
#
# COMPACT_ATOMS: atom_id res chain seq x y z
N MET A 1 -0.09 17.57 30.07
CA MET A 1 -0.83 17.49 28.79
C MET A 1 0.18 17.02 27.77
N THR A 2 0.16 15.72 27.46
CA THR A 2 1.04 15.15 26.45
C THR A 2 0.51 15.59 25.10
N THR A 3 1.19 16.54 24.47
CA THR A 3 0.96 16.90 23.08
C THR A 3 1.26 15.66 22.25
N PHE A 4 0.23 15.02 21.68
CA PHE A 4 0.45 14.11 20.57
C PHE A 4 0.76 15.01 19.36
N VAL A 5 2.05 15.28 19.17
CA VAL A 5 2.55 15.68 17.86
C VAL A 5 2.09 14.56 16.94
N GLN A 6 1.16 14.83 16.02
CA GLN A 6 0.91 13.89 14.94
C GLN A 6 2.21 13.83 14.16
N HIS A 7 3.01 12.81 14.44
CA HIS A 7 4.13 12.45 13.60
C HIS A 7 3.48 12.00 12.30
N VAL A 8 3.28 12.94 11.38
CA VAL A 8 3.11 12.57 9.98
C VAL A 8 4.37 11.78 9.68
N PRO A 9 4.28 10.49 9.33
CA PRO A 9 5.49 9.73 9.02
C PRO A 9 6.28 10.51 7.98
N ASP A 10 7.58 10.70 8.24
CA ASP A 10 8.47 11.48 7.37
C ASP A 10 8.56 10.90 5.95
N SER A 11 7.97 9.74 5.68
CA SER A 11 7.86 9.17 4.35
C SER A 11 6.55 8.38 4.23
N ARG A 12 5.67 8.81 3.32
CA ARG A 12 4.49 8.04 2.90
C ARG A 12 4.82 7.29 1.61
N TRP A 13 3.96 6.34 1.25
CA TRP A 13 4.09 5.53 0.04
C TRP A 13 2.81 5.60 -0.76
N ILE A 14 2.90 5.77 -2.07
CA ILE A 14 1.75 5.64 -2.97
C ILE A 14 1.86 4.35 -3.78
N SER A 15 0.72 3.72 -4.08
CA SER A 15 0.69 2.61 -5.04
C SER A 15 0.85 3.15 -6.46
N VAL A 16 1.89 2.69 -7.16
CA VAL A 16 2.08 2.96 -8.59
C VAL A 16 1.27 1.97 -9.41
N VAL A 17 1.41 0.69 -9.08
CA VAL A 17 0.71 -0.40 -9.75
C VAL A 17 0.53 -1.57 -8.80
N PHE A 18 -0.61 -2.24 -8.93
CA PHE A 18 -0.95 -3.45 -8.21
C PHE A 18 -1.49 -4.48 -9.20
N LEU A 19 -0.79 -5.61 -9.29
CA LEU A 19 -1.09 -6.71 -10.21
C LEU A 19 -1.48 -7.96 -9.43
N GLN A 20 -2.42 -8.73 -9.96
CA GLN A 20 -2.89 -10.00 -9.39
C GLN A 20 -3.16 -11.03 -10.48
N GLY A 21 -3.15 -12.31 -10.11
CA GLY A 21 -3.43 -13.40 -11.04
C GLY A 21 -2.42 -13.45 -12.18
N GLU A 22 -2.88 -13.61 -13.42
CA GLU A 22 -2.00 -13.81 -14.59
C GLU A 22 -1.00 -12.66 -14.79
N GLU A 23 -1.40 -11.42 -14.51
CA GLU A 23 -0.51 -10.25 -14.61
C GLU A 23 0.60 -10.28 -13.56
N ALA A 24 0.28 -10.72 -12.34
CA ALA A 24 1.28 -10.91 -11.29
C ALA A 24 2.18 -12.10 -11.61
N ASP A 25 1.63 -13.20 -12.11
CA ASP A 25 2.37 -14.41 -12.46
C ASP A 25 3.46 -14.09 -13.50
N ALA A 26 3.14 -13.27 -14.51
CA ALA A 26 4.13 -12.81 -15.49
C ALA A 26 5.30 -12.05 -14.85
N ILE A 27 5.04 -11.23 -13.83
CA ILE A 27 6.08 -10.51 -13.10
C ILE A 27 6.84 -11.44 -12.15
N LEU A 28 6.17 -12.37 -11.47
CA LEU A 28 6.81 -13.37 -10.61
C LEU A 28 7.77 -14.26 -11.41
N GLU A 29 7.38 -14.69 -12.61
CA GLU A 29 8.28 -15.37 -13.53
C GLU A 29 9.45 -14.49 -13.97
N MET A 30 9.21 -13.19 -14.21
CA MET A 30 10.29 -12.25 -14.53
C MET A 30 11.28 -12.13 -13.36
N ILE A 31 10.80 -12.08 -12.13
CA ILE A 31 11.63 -12.05 -10.92
C ILE A 31 12.48 -13.30 -10.83
N ASP A 32 11.93 -14.48 -11.10
CA ASP A 32 12.69 -15.74 -11.09
C ASP A 32 13.77 -15.78 -12.19
N ARG A 33 13.45 -15.33 -13.40
CA ARG A 33 14.35 -15.40 -14.56
C ARG A 33 15.41 -14.31 -14.62
N ALA A 34 15.03 -13.07 -14.32
CA ALA A 34 15.85 -11.87 -14.53
C ALA A 34 16.19 -11.12 -13.24
N GLY A 35 15.60 -11.54 -12.11
CA GLY A 35 15.84 -10.95 -10.81
C GLY A 35 14.93 -9.76 -10.48
N LEU A 36 14.97 -9.38 -9.21
CA LEU A 36 14.11 -8.34 -8.64
C LEU A 36 14.32 -6.95 -9.27
N ARG A 37 15.57 -6.59 -9.57
CA ARG A 37 15.89 -5.27 -10.18
C ARG A 37 15.20 -5.09 -11.53
N ALA A 38 15.22 -6.13 -12.37
CA ALA A 38 14.57 -6.10 -13.67
C ALA A 38 13.05 -5.92 -13.54
N ALA A 39 12.42 -6.54 -12.55
CA ALA A 39 10.99 -6.35 -12.28
C ALA A 39 10.65 -4.92 -11.84
N ILE A 40 11.47 -4.33 -10.95
CA ILE A 40 11.30 -2.93 -10.53
C ILE A 40 11.45 -1.97 -11.72
N GLU A 41 12.50 -2.13 -12.54
CA GLU A 41 12.71 -1.34 -13.76
C GLU A 41 11.55 -1.49 -14.75
N TYR A 42 11.05 -2.71 -14.92
CA TYR A 42 9.91 -2.97 -15.80
C TYR A 42 8.65 -2.25 -15.32
N LEU A 43 8.31 -2.38 -14.03
CA LEU A 43 7.09 -1.81 -13.42
C LEU A 43 7.13 -0.28 -13.29
N GLN A 44 8.32 0.32 -13.17
CA GLN A 44 8.47 1.78 -13.17
C GLN A 44 7.94 2.44 -14.45
N ARG A 45 7.79 1.70 -15.56
CA ARG A 45 7.20 2.24 -16.80
C ARG A 45 5.70 2.54 -16.70
N TRP A 46 5.04 2.08 -15.63
CA TRP A 46 3.66 2.44 -15.28
C TRP A 46 3.58 3.64 -14.33
N ASP A 47 4.72 4.16 -13.89
CA ASP A 47 4.75 5.40 -13.13
C ASP A 47 4.78 6.60 -14.08
N PHE A 48 3.64 7.30 -14.16
CA PHE A 48 3.48 8.49 -14.98
C PHE A 48 3.81 9.79 -14.21
N GLY A 49 4.34 9.70 -12.99
CA GLY A 49 4.72 10.89 -12.23
C GLY A 49 3.53 11.46 -11.46
N ASP A 50 3.16 12.71 -11.76
CA ASP A 50 2.12 13.44 -11.03
C ASP A 50 0.73 12.83 -11.25
N GLU A 51 0.41 12.38 -12.46
CA GLU A 51 -0.84 11.71 -12.77
C GLU A 51 -1.03 10.43 -11.93
N THR A 52 0.05 9.68 -11.69
CA THR A 52 0.01 8.51 -10.81
C THR A 52 -0.15 8.92 -9.35
N THR A 53 0.48 10.01 -8.92
CA THR A 53 0.30 10.56 -7.56
C THR A 53 -1.14 10.98 -7.32
N GLU A 54 -1.70 11.80 -8.21
CA GLU A 54 -3.06 12.31 -8.11
C GLU A 54 -4.05 11.14 -8.06
N ALA A 55 -3.95 10.20 -8.99
CA ALA A 55 -4.79 9.02 -9.01
C ALA A 55 -4.69 8.20 -7.71
N ALA A 56 -3.48 8.01 -7.17
CA ALA A 56 -3.28 7.30 -5.92
C ALA A 56 -3.92 8.04 -4.73
N LEU A 57 -3.79 9.37 -4.67
CA LEU A 57 -4.39 10.19 -3.61
C LEU A 57 -5.92 10.19 -3.69
N GLU A 58 -6.49 10.35 -4.89
CA GLU A 58 -7.94 10.35 -5.12
C GLU A 58 -8.58 9.02 -4.75
N ASN A 59 -7.90 7.91 -5.05
CA ASN A 59 -8.38 6.56 -4.73
C ASN A 59 -8.01 6.10 -3.32
N GLY A 60 -7.22 6.88 -2.56
CA GLY A 60 -6.77 6.51 -1.23
C GLY A 60 -5.69 5.44 -1.18
N TYR A 61 -4.96 5.22 -2.27
CA TYR A 61 -3.80 4.31 -2.35
C TYR A 61 -2.52 4.96 -1.83
N VAL A 62 -2.63 5.63 -0.68
CA VAL A 62 -1.53 6.25 0.06
C VAL A 62 -1.40 5.56 1.42
N TYR A 63 -0.17 5.27 1.81
CA TYR A 63 0.15 4.48 2.98
C TYR A 63 1.22 5.16 3.83
N ASP A 64 1.08 5.07 5.14
CA ASP A 64 2.04 5.58 6.12
C ASP A 64 3.30 4.71 6.21
N ALA A 65 3.20 3.45 5.81
CA ALA A 65 4.29 2.48 5.70
C ALA A 65 4.01 1.52 4.55
N ILE A 66 5.03 0.79 4.08
CA ILE A 66 4.85 -0.20 3.03
C ILE A 66 3.89 -1.29 3.54
N PRO A 67 2.74 -1.50 2.87
CA PRO A 67 1.80 -2.54 3.26
C PRO A 67 2.40 -3.90 2.88
N ALA A 68 2.89 -4.63 3.88
CA ALA A 68 3.42 -5.98 3.74
C ALA A 68 2.91 -6.84 4.91
N GLY A 69 2.25 -7.95 4.58
CA GLY A 69 1.88 -9.01 5.50
C GLY A 69 2.99 -10.02 5.71
N SER A 70 2.77 -10.98 6.61
CA SER A 70 3.78 -11.95 7.05
C SER A 70 4.34 -12.87 5.95
N THR A 71 3.59 -13.04 4.85
CA THR A 71 3.98 -13.91 3.72
C THR A 71 4.68 -13.12 2.61
N ASP A 72 4.69 -11.79 2.72
CA ASP A 72 5.06 -10.92 1.63
C ASP A 72 6.54 -10.60 1.68
N ARG A 73 7.12 -10.43 0.49
CA ARG A 73 8.52 -10.03 0.34
C ARG A 73 8.56 -8.60 -0.17
N THR A 74 9.27 -7.75 0.57
CA THR A 74 9.46 -6.34 0.23
C THR A 74 10.93 -6.06 -0.03
N ILE A 75 11.21 -5.39 -1.15
CA ILE A 75 12.56 -5.01 -1.57
C ILE A 75 12.54 -3.58 -2.10
N HIS A 76 13.59 -2.82 -1.80
CA HIS A 76 13.76 -1.45 -2.28
C HIS A 76 14.66 -1.40 -3.51
N ASP A 77 14.46 -0.40 -4.37
CA ASP A 77 15.46 -0.03 -5.38
C ASP A 77 16.70 0.62 -4.70
N ASP A 78 17.83 0.70 -5.40
CA ASP A 78 19.09 1.26 -4.88
C ASP A 78 18.97 2.71 -4.39
N GLY A 79 18.09 3.51 -5.00
CA GLY A 79 17.79 4.88 -4.61
C GLY A 79 16.74 4.99 -3.50
N GLY A 80 16.16 3.86 -3.07
CA GLY A 80 15.16 3.81 -2.00
C GLY A 80 13.83 4.48 -2.32
N ARG A 81 13.61 4.91 -3.57
CA ARG A 81 12.38 5.62 -3.99
C ARG A 81 11.26 4.67 -4.35
N TYR A 82 11.60 3.46 -4.79
CA TYR A 82 10.61 2.43 -5.07
C TYR A 82 10.75 1.26 -4.11
N ALA A 83 9.61 0.69 -3.75
CA ALA A 83 9.51 -0.56 -3.03
C ALA A 83 8.62 -1.54 -3.79
N LEU A 84 9.13 -2.75 -4.00
CA LEU A 84 8.40 -3.86 -4.60
C LEU A 84 7.95 -4.79 -3.49
N THR A 85 6.64 -4.97 -3.34
CA THR A 85 6.04 -5.97 -2.45
C THR A 85 5.39 -7.05 -3.29
N TYR A 86 5.68 -8.32 -3.01
CA TYR A 86 5.09 -9.43 -3.75
C TYR A 86 4.85 -10.65 -2.87
N SER A 87 3.87 -11.45 -3.27
CA SER A 87 3.51 -12.69 -2.60
C SER A 87 3.24 -13.76 -3.64
N ALA A 88 4.16 -14.72 -3.76
CA ALA A 88 3.97 -15.85 -4.67
C ALA A 88 2.83 -16.78 -4.19
N GLN A 89 2.58 -16.83 -2.88
CA GLN A 89 1.50 -17.64 -2.31
C GLN A 89 0.11 -17.09 -2.69
N PHE A 90 -0.03 -15.76 -2.71
CA PHE A 90 -1.29 -15.08 -3.00
C PHE A 90 -1.36 -14.52 -4.43
N GLY A 91 -0.33 -14.74 -5.25
CA GLY A 91 -0.31 -14.37 -6.66
C GLY A 91 -0.46 -12.87 -6.90
N TYR A 92 0.27 -12.03 -6.16
CA TYR A 92 0.23 -10.58 -6.34
C TYR A 92 1.61 -9.92 -6.32
N VAL A 93 1.69 -8.77 -7.01
CA VAL A 93 2.86 -7.90 -7.05
C VAL A 93 2.40 -6.44 -6.98
N SER A 94 3.05 -5.63 -6.15
CA SER A 94 2.80 -4.20 -6.01
C SER A 94 4.10 -3.41 -6.09
N LEU A 95 4.11 -2.36 -6.90
CA LEU A 95 5.16 -1.35 -6.86
C LEU A 95 4.63 -0.12 -6.14
N LEU A 96 5.37 0.31 -5.13
CA LEU A 96 5.13 1.54 -4.39
C LEU A 96 6.22 2.56 -4.66
N ARG A 97 5.87 3.84 -4.61
CA ARG A 97 6.81 4.97 -4.66
C ARG A 97 6.75 5.78 -3.38
N SER A 98 7.92 6.18 -2.87
CA SER A 98 8.03 7.14 -1.77
C SER A 98 7.39 8.46 -2.16
N TYR A 99 6.46 8.92 -1.34
CA TYR A 99 5.74 10.17 -1.50
C TYR A 99 5.96 11.02 -0.27
N GLU A 100 6.67 12.11 -0.46
CA GLU A 100 6.74 13.20 0.50
C GLU A 100 5.69 14.21 0.05
N PRO A 101 4.61 14.46 0.83
CA PRO A 101 3.78 15.61 0.52
C PRO A 101 4.67 16.84 0.49
N ASP A 102 4.42 17.74 -0.45
CA ASP A 102 4.91 19.10 -0.32
C ASP A 102 4.37 19.61 1.02
N LEU A 103 5.21 19.57 2.05
CA LEU A 103 4.95 20.25 3.29
C LEU A 103 4.99 21.71 2.87
N GLU A 104 3.83 22.27 2.53
CA GLU A 104 3.69 23.73 2.53
C GLU A 104 4.38 24.18 3.81
N PRO A 105 5.44 25.01 3.74
CA PRO A 105 6.18 25.39 4.91
C PRO A 105 5.16 26.04 5.81
N THR A 106 4.74 25.31 6.85
CA THR A 106 3.81 25.81 7.85
C THR A 106 4.52 27.00 8.42
N LEU A 107 4.14 28.19 7.93
CA LEU A 107 4.54 29.44 8.52
C LEU A 107 4.11 29.28 9.98
N ALA A 108 5.10 29.15 10.86
CA ALA A 108 4.88 29.02 12.28
C ALA A 108 4.12 30.28 12.74
N VAL A 109 2.80 30.22 12.69
CA VAL A 109 1.92 31.18 13.35
C VAL A 109 2.04 30.84 14.83
N ALA A 110 3.02 31.50 15.44
CA ALA A 110 3.10 31.61 16.87
C ALA A 110 1.83 32.31 17.38
N LEU A 111 1.33 31.82 18.53
CA LEU A 111 0.40 32.47 19.48
C LEU A 111 -1.11 32.28 19.10
N GLU A 112 -2.07 31.78 19.91
CA GLU A 112 -2.21 31.37 21.32
C GLU A 112 -3.45 30.43 21.48
N ARG A 113 -3.53 29.70 22.60
CA ARG A 113 -4.57 28.72 23.03
C ARG A 113 -5.93 29.39 23.44
N PRO A 114 -6.99 28.65 23.92
CA PRO A 114 -7.61 27.37 23.51
C PRO A 114 -9.18 27.41 23.51
N ALA A 115 -9.88 26.41 22.95
CA ALA A 115 -11.25 26.05 23.37
C ALA A 115 -11.59 24.58 23.05
N THR A 116 -12.33 23.97 23.97
CA THR A 116 -12.63 22.55 24.23
C THR A 116 -13.73 21.91 23.38
N ALA A 117 -13.67 20.57 23.31
CA ALA A 117 -14.74 19.54 23.15
C ALA A 117 -14.57 18.71 21.86
N GLY A 118 -14.60 17.38 21.85
CA GLY A 118 -14.84 16.41 22.90
C GLY A 118 -14.25 15.05 22.50
N GLU A 119 -13.71 14.37 23.49
CA GLU A 119 -13.10 13.05 23.40
C GLU A 119 -14.18 11.97 23.27
N ARG A 120 -14.17 11.23 22.16
CA ARG A 120 -14.48 9.79 22.15
C ARG A 120 -13.57 9.10 21.14
N ALA A 121 -12.38 8.77 21.61
CA ALA A 121 -11.59 7.71 21.02
C ALA A 121 -12.37 6.39 21.15
N MET A 122 -12.64 5.75 20.02
CA MET A 122 -12.82 4.31 19.96
C MET A 122 -11.91 3.81 18.84
N ALA A 123 -10.80 3.21 19.27
CA ALA A 123 -9.89 2.47 18.43
C ALA A 123 -10.57 1.17 18.01
N GLU A 124 -10.96 1.02 16.74
CA GLU A 124 -11.50 -0.24 16.22
C GLU A 124 -10.98 -0.51 14.79
N HIS A 125 -9.93 -1.35 14.75
CA HIS A 125 -9.54 -2.33 13.72
C HIS A 125 -9.03 -1.91 12.33
N PRO A 126 -7.70 -1.84 12.13
CA PRO A 126 -7.08 -1.91 10.79
C PRO A 126 -7.18 -3.29 10.11
N ASP A 127 -7.70 -4.32 10.81
CA ASP A 127 -7.76 -5.72 10.32
C ASP A 127 -8.89 -6.01 9.31
N GLN A 128 -9.73 -5.05 8.94
CA GLN A 128 -10.97 -5.38 8.23
C GLN A 128 -10.89 -5.33 6.69
N TRP A 129 -9.80 -4.84 6.08
CA TRP A 129 -9.64 -4.92 4.62
C TRP A 129 -8.95 -6.21 4.16
N PHE A 130 -8.16 -6.86 5.02
CA PHE A 130 -7.61 -8.19 4.76
C PHE A 130 -8.58 -9.34 5.10
N SER A 131 -9.87 -9.07 5.28
CA SER A 131 -10.91 -10.10 5.51
C SER A 131 -12.21 -9.89 4.71
N ALA A 132 -12.26 -8.95 3.76
CA ALA A 132 -13.31 -8.97 2.74
C ALA A 132 -12.87 -9.86 1.58
N HIS A 133 -12.84 -11.18 1.80
CA HIS A 133 -13.13 -12.25 0.83
C HIS A 133 -12.81 -13.61 1.47
N ASP A 134 -13.54 -13.98 2.53
CA ASP A 134 -13.67 -15.39 2.90
C ASP A 134 -15.04 -15.91 2.42
N LEU A 135 -14.98 -17.03 1.70
CA LEU A 135 -16.06 -17.97 1.39
C LEU A 135 -17.21 -17.54 0.46
N ARG A 136 -17.03 -17.85 -0.83
CA ARG A 136 -18.09 -18.50 -1.65
C ARG A 136 -17.48 -19.46 -2.69
N ALA A 137 -16.63 -20.38 -2.21
CA ALA A 137 -16.54 -21.70 -2.82
C ALA A 137 -17.68 -22.56 -2.23
N ASP A 138 -18.84 -22.49 -2.86
CA ASP A 138 -19.90 -23.48 -2.68
C ASP A 138 -19.48 -24.74 -3.44
N LEU A 139 -18.87 -25.68 -2.72
CA LEU A 139 -18.79 -27.07 -3.14
C LEU A 139 -19.47 -27.92 -2.08
N ALA A 140 -20.80 -28.00 -2.17
CA ALA A 140 -21.58 -29.07 -1.55
C ALA A 140 -22.38 -29.81 -2.62
N THR A 141 -21.83 -30.96 -3.02
CA THR A 141 -22.55 -32.23 -3.20
C THR A 141 -24.03 -32.13 -3.59
N HIS A 142 -24.31 -32.30 -4.88
CA HIS A 142 -25.58 -32.91 -5.30
C HIS A 142 -25.29 -34.31 -5.84
N SER A 143 -25.29 -35.28 -4.92
CA SER A 143 -25.59 -36.67 -5.24
C SER A 143 -27.02 -36.94 -4.78
N VAL A 144 -27.95 -37.07 -5.72
CA VAL A 144 -29.19 -37.81 -5.50
C VAL A 144 -29.33 -38.82 -6.64
N THR A 145 -29.12 -40.06 -6.27
CA THR A 145 -29.60 -41.23 -7.01
C THR A 145 -31.04 -41.48 -6.55
N ARG A 146 -31.97 -41.48 -7.50
CA ARG A 146 -33.00 -42.53 -7.59
C ARG A 146 -33.52 -42.63 -9.02
#